data_AF-A0A6B3HZ26-F1
#
_entry.id   AF-A0A6B3HZ26-F1
#
_cell.length_a   1.000
_cell.length_b   1.000
_cell.length_c   1.000
_cell.angle_alpha   90.00
_cell.angle_beta   90.00
_cell.angle_gamma   90.00
#
_symmetry.space_group_name_H-M   'P 1'
#
loop_
_entity.id
_entity.type
_entity.pdbx_description
1 polymer ?
#
loop_
_entity_poly.entity_id
_entity_poly.type
_entity_poly.pdbx_seq_one_letter_code
_entity_poly.pdbx_strand_id
1 'polypeptide(L)'
;AVPASSHVADREYPEEALSALRRAVERGARVLSVCSGAYVLGAAGLLDGRRCTTHWRHAAELARRYPKAIVEPDVLYVDEGP
;
A
#
# COMPACT_ATOMS: atom_id res chain seq x y z
N ALA A 1 -10.40 1.67 3.76
CA ALA A 1 -9.94 1.55 2.37
C ALA A 1 -9.18 2.81 1.99
N VAL A 2 -8.07 2.69 1.26
CA VAL A 2 -7.25 3.80 0.77
C VAL A 2 -7.49 3.96 -0.73
N PRO A 3 -8.12 5.06 -1.19
CA PRO A 3 -8.41 5.27 -2.59
C PRO A 3 -7.15 5.69 -3.37
N ALA A 4 -7.29 5.72 -4.69
CA ALA A 4 -6.32 6.38 -5.55
C ALA A 4 -6.27 7.89 -5.25
N SER A 5 -5.08 8.47 -5.34
CA SER A 5 -4.86 9.91 -5.33
C SER A 5 -3.70 10.28 -6.25
N SER A 6 -3.59 11.57 -6.58
CA SER A 6 -2.47 12.11 -7.36
C SER A 6 -1.21 12.28 -6.49
N HIS A 7 -0.05 12.25 -7.15
CA HIS A 7 1.27 12.53 -6.56
C HIS A 7 1.66 11.64 -5.36
N VAL A 8 1.13 10.42 -5.28
CA VAL A 8 1.47 9.49 -4.20
C VAL A 8 2.95 9.06 -4.22
N ALA A 9 3.57 9.03 -5.40
CA ALA A 9 4.95 8.59 -5.55
C ALA A 9 5.97 9.65 -5.12
N ASP A 10 5.58 10.90 -4.91
CA ASP A 10 6.48 12.04 -4.66
C ASP A 10 6.13 12.83 -3.40
N ARG A 11 5.21 12.30 -2.57
CA ARG A 11 4.68 12.98 -1.40
C ARG A 11 5.11 12.28 -0.10
N GLU A 12 5.32 13.08 0.95
CA GLU A 12 5.34 12.61 2.34
C GLU A 12 3.91 12.49 2.89
N TYR A 13 3.66 11.39 3.58
CA TYR A 13 2.36 11.12 4.19
C TYR A 13 2.35 11.59 5.64
N PRO A 14 1.28 12.24 6.12
CA PRO A 14 1.17 12.62 7.52
C PRO A 14 1.29 11.39 8.43
N GLU A 15 2.20 11.43 9.41
CA GLU A 15 2.42 10.31 10.32
C GLU A 15 1.15 9.93 11.09
N GLU A 16 0.29 10.90 11.40
CA GLU A 16 -1.01 10.64 12.04
C GLU A 16 -1.89 9.69 11.20
N ALA A 17 -1.90 9.86 9.88
CA ALA A 17 -2.65 9.01 8.97
C ALA A 17 -2.04 7.60 8.86
N LEU A 18 -0.71 7.50 8.77
CA LEU A 18 -0.01 6.22 8.75
C LEU A 18 -0.23 5.45 10.07
N SER A 19 -0.10 6.14 11.19
CA SER A 19 -0.34 5.58 12.51
C SER A 19 -1.80 5.15 12.70
N ALA A 20 -2.77 5.90 12.16
CA ALA A 20 -4.17 5.48 12.18
C ALA A 20 -4.42 4.18 11.41
N LEU A 21 -3.75 3.98 10.26
CA LEU A 21 -3.81 2.73 9.50
C LEU A 21 -3.20 1.56 10.28
N ARG A 22 -2.01 1.74 10.85
CA ARG A 22 -1.35 0.71 11.68
C ARG A 22 -2.23 0.30 12.86
N ARG A 23 -2.74 1.28 13.63
CA ARG A 23 -3.64 1.01 14.77
C ARG A 23 -4.94 0.32 14.35
N ALA A 24 -5.46 0.60 13.16
CA ALA A 24 -6.65 -0.08 12.67
C ALA A 24 -6.39 -1.57 12.44
N VAL A 25 -5.28 -1.90 11.78
CA VAL A 25 -4.85 -3.29 11.55
C VAL A 25 -4.56 -4.01 12.87
N GLU A 26 -3.89 -3.36 13.83
CA GLU A 26 -3.63 -3.90 15.18
C GLU A 26 -4.93 -4.26 15.93
N ARG A 27 -6.03 -3.54 15.68
CA ARG A 27 -7.36 -3.84 16.24
C ARG A 27 -8.14 -4.89 15.44
N GLY A 28 -7.53 -5.50 14.43
CA GLY A 28 -8.15 -6.51 13.57
C GLY A 28 -8.97 -5.96 12.40
N ALA A 29 -8.84 -4.67 12.08
CA ALA A 29 -9.50 -4.13 10.89
C ALA A 29 -8.79 -4.60 9.61
N ARG A 30 -9.58 -4.94 8.59
CA ARG A 30 -9.04 -5.20 7.25
C ARG A 30 -8.74 -3.89 6.54
N VAL A 31 -7.55 -3.79 5.94
CA VAL A 31 -7.18 -2.68 5.06
C VAL A 31 -7.20 -3.11 3.61
N LEU A 32 -7.49 -2.15 2.73
CA LEU A 32 -7.63 -2.31 1.29
C LEU A 32 -7.04 -1.06 0.67
N SER A 33 -6.32 -1.20 -0.44
CA SER A 33 -5.97 -0.08 -1.31
C SER A 33 -6.46 -0.29 -2.72
N VAL A 34 -6.64 0.80 -3.46
CA VAL A 34 -6.97 0.79 -4.88
C VAL A 34 -5.93 1.62 -5.63
N CYS A 35 -5.36 1.04 -6.70
CA CYS A 35 -4.41 1.72 -7.59
C CYS A 35 -3.27 2.36 -6.77
N SER A 36 -3.12 3.68 -6.86
CA SER A 36 -2.05 4.46 -6.25
C SER A 36 -2.16 4.56 -4.71
N GLY A 37 -3.28 4.14 -4.11
CA GLY A 37 -3.43 4.02 -2.66
C GLY A 37 -2.46 3.03 -2.00
N ALA A 38 -1.89 2.10 -2.78
CA ALA A 38 -0.91 1.13 -2.31
C ALA A 38 0.34 1.80 -1.70
N TYR A 39 0.74 2.98 -2.18
CA TYR A 39 1.89 3.70 -1.63
C TYR A 39 1.69 4.16 -0.20
N VAL A 40 0.44 4.46 0.19
CA VAL A 40 0.13 4.85 1.58
C VAL A 40 0.27 3.63 2.49
N LEU A 41 -0.17 2.45 2.04
CA LEU A 41 0.03 1.20 2.78
C LEU A 41 1.52 0.83 2.86
N GLY A 42 2.27 1.03 1.78
CA GLY A 42 3.73 0.85 1.76
C GLY A 42 4.44 1.79 2.74
N ALA A 43 4.07 3.07 2.77
CA ALA A 43 4.60 4.04 3.74
C ALA A 43 4.22 3.71 5.19
N ALA A 44 3.04 3.13 5.40
CA ALA A 44 2.64 2.62 6.70
C ALA A 44 3.41 1.35 7.12
N GLY A 45 4.20 0.74 6.22
CA GLY A 45 4.88 -0.54 6.45
C GLY A 45 3.94 -1.74 6.41
N LEU A 46 2.69 -1.54 5.98
CA LEU A 46 1.66 -2.59 5.97
C LEU A 46 1.80 -3.55 4.77
N LEU A 47 2.73 -3.27 3.85
CA LEU A 47 3.09 -4.14 2.74
C LEU A 47 4.39 -4.91 2.97
N ASP A 48 5.08 -4.71 4.10
CA ASP A 48 6.36 -5.37 4.37
C ASP A 48 6.17 -6.90 4.46
N GLY A 49 6.89 -7.65 3.62
CA GLY A 49 6.84 -9.11 3.55
C GLY A 49 5.56 -9.66 2.90
N ARG A 50 4.76 -8.79 2.28
CA ARG A 50 3.40 -9.07 1.82
C ARG A 50 3.25 -8.92 0.30
N ARG A 51 2.53 -9.85 -0.33
CA ARG A 51 2.04 -9.77 -1.70
C ARG A 51 1.06 -8.61 -1.85
N CYS A 52 1.28 -7.79 -2.86
CA CYS A 52 0.37 -6.72 -3.21
C CYS A 52 0.40 -6.43 -4.70
N THR A 53 -0.60 -5.70 -5.17
CA THR A 53 -0.64 -5.17 -6.53
C THR A 53 -1.03 -3.69 -6.51
N THR A 54 -0.74 -3.00 -7.60
CA THR A 54 -1.17 -1.64 -7.89
C THR A 54 -1.47 -1.54 -9.37
N HIS A 55 -1.90 -0.37 -9.84
CA HIS A 55 -2.05 -0.16 -11.27
C HIS A 55 -0.69 -0.32 -11.97
N TRP A 56 -0.64 -1.05 -13.08
CA TRP A 56 0.58 -1.45 -13.80
C TRP A 56 1.62 -0.32 -13.98
N ARG A 57 1.18 0.90 -14.33
CA ARG A 57 2.05 2.09 -14.43
C ARG A 57 2.88 2.40 -13.18
N HIS A 58 2.44 1.96 -12.02
CA HIS A 58 3.06 2.25 -10.73
C HIS A 58 3.80 1.06 -10.13
N ALA A 59 3.67 -0.14 -10.69
CA ALA A 59 4.17 -1.36 -10.05
C ALA A 59 5.70 -1.35 -9.85
N ALA A 60 6.46 -0.98 -10.89
CA ALA A 60 7.92 -0.89 -10.80
C ALA A 60 8.39 0.17 -9.79
N GLU A 61 7.69 1.30 -9.72
CA GLU A 61 7.97 2.38 -8.77
C GLU A 61 7.66 1.97 -7.34
N LEU A 62 6.50 1.34 -7.11
CA LEU A 62 6.09 0.83 -5.80
C LEU A 62 7.11 -0.17 -5.26
N ALA A 63 7.54 -1.13 -6.10
CA ALA A 63 8.55 -2.12 -5.75
C ALA A 63 9.90 -1.47 -5.40
N ARG A 64 10.31 -0.44 -6.14
CA ARG A 64 11.56 0.29 -5.87
C ARG A 64 11.50 1.04 -4.54
N ARG A 65 10.38 1.68 -4.23
CA ARG A 65 10.22 2.51 -3.03
C ARG A 65 9.99 1.67 -1.76
N TYR A 66 9.35 0.51 -1.89
CA TYR A 66 9.04 -0.40 -0.78
C TYR A 66 9.59 -1.81 -1.09
N PRO A 67 10.91 -2.02 -1.02
CA PRO A 67 11.56 -3.25 -1.49
C PRO A 67 11.23 -4.52 -0.68
N LYS A 68 10.60 -4.37 0.49
CA LYS A 68 10.11 -5.50 1.29
C LYS A 68 8.73 -5.99 0.82
N ALA A 69 8.01 -5.20 0.02
CA ALA A 69 6.74 -5.61 -0.55
C ALA A 69 6.99 -6.56 -1.74
N ILE A 70 6.15 -7.58 -1.87
CA ILE A 70 6.17 -8.52 -2.99
C ILE A 70 5.16 -8.02 -4.01
N VAL A 71 5.60 -7.17 -4.94
CA VAL A 71 4.70 -6.52 -5.92
C VAL A 71 4.43 -7.45 -7.11
N GLU A 72 3.16 -7.77 -7.34
CA GLU A 72 2.68 -8.56 -8.48
C GLU A 72 2.02 -7.65 -9.53
N PRO A 73 2.71 -7.29 -10.63
CA PRO A 73 2.21 -6.31 -11.60
C PRO A 73 1.07 -6.84 -12.50
N ASP A 74 0.95 -8.15 -12.65
CA ASP A 74 0.11 -8.81 -13.67
C ASP A 74 -1.19 -9.40 -13.12
N VAL A 75 -1.61 -8.97 -11.91
CA VAL A 75 -2.85 -9.43 -11.27
C VAL A 75 -3.78 -8.26 -10.95
N LEU A 76 -5.10 -8.51 -11.03
CA LEU A 76 -6.12 -7.47 -10.78
C LEU A 76 -6.24 -7.10 -9.30
N TYR A 77 -6.14 -8.10 -8.41
CA TYR A 77 -6.15 -7.90 -6.96
C TYR A 77 -5.35 -9.00 -6.26
N VAL A 78 -4.89 -8.69 -5.05
CA VAL A 78 -4.28 -9.63 -4.11
C VAL A 78 -5.06 -9.53 -2.79
N ASP A 79 -5.37 -10.67 -2.18
CA ASP A 79 -5.82 -10.77 -0.79
C ASP A 79 -4.78 -11.58 -0.02
N GLU A 80 -4.25 -11.01 1.05
CA GLU A 80 -3.22 -11.63 1.88
C GLU A 80 -3.57 -11.50 3.38
N GLY A 81 -4.87 -11.54 3.67
CA GLY A 81 -5.39 -11.42 5.02
C GLY A 81 -5.33 -10.00 5.59
N PRO A 82 -5.65 -9.84 6.89
CA PRO A 82 -5.64 -8.55 7.58
C PRO A 82 -4.26 -7.89 7.64
#